data_AF-A0AAD3N3Z8-F1
#
_entry.id   AF-A0AAD3N3Z8-F1
#
_cell.length_a   1.000
_cell.length_b   1.000
_cell.length_c   1.000
_cell.angle_alpha   90.00
_cell.angle_beta   90.00
_cell.angle_gamma   90.00
#
_symmetry.space_group_name_H-M   'P 1'
#
loop_
_entity.id
_entity.type
_entity.pdbx_description
1 polymer ?
#
loop_
_entity_poly.entity_id
_entity_poly.type
_entity_poly.pdbx_seq_one_letter_code
_entity_poly.pdbx_strand_id
1 'polypeptide(L)'
;MSPDLQNILNTVDVIIADDARESWVVLNANETLNASSKLLGSLETLSSDLVGEFTIVTQRILLKRTMFNNSFMADLNSSIVINIPDTNMSNVFITTVILSTPNNFMPARNSSFDANLFNATSNETVNDNTINAAVVLVRINETIQNVSLKYNKLNSSLRLNPQCVFWNFTLFDQLGAWDDEGCVIILTPLFGLTWSLGVATMVSSTNKGVHIAFAFFNSLQGFFILVFGTLFDSKIRSILSRRLPTPSTGSNPTTSTSGGVSSFSGINLINRLRGRRYMYRVSQAANSSSSGASESFVHI
;
A
#
# COMPACT_ATOMS: atom_id res chain seq x y z
N MET A 1 27.18 -16.49 -16.26
CA MET A 1 27.00 -15.62 -15.08
C MET A 1 28.10 -14.56 -15.12
N SER A 2 27.77 -13.27 -15.18
CA SER A 2 28.80 -12.23 -15.22
C SER A 2 29.28 -11.95 -13.78
N PRO A 3 30.60 -12.04 -13.49
CA PRO A 3 31.15 -11.66 -12.19
C PRO A 3 30.80 -10.21 -11.81
N ASP A 4 30.52 -9.37 -12.82
CA ASP A 4 30.12 -7.98 -12.65
C ASP A 4 28.81 -7.81 -11.87
N LEU A 5 27.81 -8.69 -12.10
CA LEU A 5 26.53 -8.59 -11.40
C LEU A 5 26.67 -8.88 -9.90
N GLN A 6 27.53 -9.84 -9.53
CA GLN A 6 27.83 -10.14 -8.14
C GLN A 6 28.51 -8.94 -7.45
N ASN A 7 29.45 -8.29 -8.13
CA ASN A 7 30.16 -7.12 -7.59
C ASN A 7 29.22 -5.92 -7.38
N ILE A 8 28.27 -5.70 -8.30
CA ILE A 8 27.23 -4.68 -8.14
C ILE A 8 26.41 -4.97 -6.90
N LEU A 9 25.91 -6.20 -6.74
CA LEU A 9 25.09 -6.56 -5.57
C LEU A 9 25.87 -6.51 -4.26
N ASN A 10 27.16 -6.88 -4.25
CA ASN A 10 28.01 -6.73 -3.07
C ASN A 10 28.20 -5.25 -2.70
N THR A 11 28.29 -4.37 -3.69
CA THR A 11 28.34 -2.92 -3.44
C THR A 11 27.02 -2.42 -2.85
N VAL A 12 25.89 -2.86 -3.41
CA VAL A 12 24.56 -2.52 -2.89
C VAL A 12 24.38 -3.05 -1.46
N ASP A 13 24.90 -4.24 -1.16
CA ASP A 13 24.85 -4.86 0.17
C ASP A 13 25.52 -3.99 1.25
N VAL A 14 26.67 -3.39 0.92
CA VAL A 14 27.41 -2.49 1.81
C VAL A 14 26.68 -1.17 2.00
N ILE A 15 26.12 -0.56 0.94
CA ILE A 15 25.44 0.73 1.07
C ILE A 15 24.09 0.64 1.81
N ILE A 16 23.44 -0.53 1.85
CA ILE A 16 22.20 -0.73 2.63
C ILE A 16 22.47 -1.30 4.04
N ALA A 17 23.74 -1.44 4.42
CA ALA A 17 24.14 -1.89 5.74
C ALA A 17 23.73 -0.90 6.83
N ASP A 18 23.64 -1.40 8.07
CA ASP A 18 23.26 -0.61 9.23
C ASP A 18 24.23 0.56 9.48
N ASP A 19 25.51 0.35 9.18
CA ASP A 19 26.57 1.37 9.31
C ASP A 19 26.39 2.55 8.35
N ALA A 20 25.68 2.36 7.23
CA ALA A 20 25.43 3.40 6.23
C ALA A 20 24.16 4.22 6.51
N ARG A 21 23.36 3.86 7.54
CA ARG A 21 22.07 4.49 7.84
C ARG A 21 22.16 6.00 8.03
N GLU A 22 23.13 6.47 8.81
CA GLU A 22 23.28 7.91 9.09
C GLU A 22 23.58 8.71 7.81
N SER A 23 24.30 8.12 6.85
CA SER A 23 24.52 8.74 5.55
C SER A 23 23.22 8.85 4.74
N TRP A 24 22.36 7.83 4.78
CA TRP A 24 21.05 7.88 4.13
C TRP A 24 20.11 8.90 4.75
N VAL A 25 20.16 9.09 6.07
CA VAL A 25 19.39 10.14 6.76
C VAL A 25 19.76 11.51 6.20
N VAL A 26 21.06 11.80 6.02
CA VAL A 26 21.53 13.07 5.44
C VAL A 26 21.09 13.21 3.98
N LEU A 27 21.28 12.17 3.16
CA LEU A 27 20.91 12.19 1.73
C LEU A 27 19.41 12.41 1.50
N ASN A 28 18.57 11.81 2.36
CA ASN A 28 17.11 11.87 2.25
C ASN A 28 16.48 13.05 2.98
N ALA A 29 17.25 13.87 3.70
CA ALA A 29 16.76 15.06 4.39
C ALA A 29 17.29 16.38 3.79
N ASN A 30 18.55 16.44 3.38
CA ASN A 30 19.24 17.73 3.15
C ASN A 30 19.78 17.93 1.73
N GLU A 31 20.03 16.85 1.00
CA GLU A 31 20.74 16.94 -0.30
C GLU A 31 19.79 16.83 -1.48
N THR A 32 19.29 15.62 -1.78
CA THR A 32 18.58 15.36 -3.04
C THR A 32 17.16 14.87 -2.85
N LEU A 33 16.80 14.40 -1.64
CA LEU A 33 15.53 13.75 -1.28
C LEU A 33 15.17 12.50 -2.13
N ASN A 34 15.87 12.22 -3.22
CA ASN A 34 15.59 11.16 -4.19
C ASN A 34 16.67 10.07 -4.24
N ALA A 35 17.66 10.09 -3.36
CA ALA A 35 18.77 9.13 -3.38
C ALA A 35 18.26 7.67 -3.32
N SER A 36 17.29 7.38 -2.46
CA SER A 36 16.68 6.04 -2.36
C SER A 36 15.92 5.66 -3.63
N SER A 37 15.19 6.60 -4.23
CA SER A 37 14.52 6.40 -5.52
C SER A 37 15.50 6.13 -6.64
N LYS A 38 16.64 6.84 -6.68
CA LYS A 38 17.70 6.60 -7.66
C LYS A 38 18.26 5.19 -7.52
N LEU A 39 18.57 4.75 -6.30
CA LEU A 39 19.07 3.39 -6.05
C LEU A 39 18.06 2.33 -6.49
N LEU A 40 16.79 2.46 -6.06
CA LEU A 40 15.74 1.52 -6.44
C LEU A 40 15.50 1.51 -7.95
N GLY A 41 15.48 2.67 -8.60
CA GLY A 41 15.33 2.78 -10.06
C GLY A 41 16.51 2.16 -10.82
N SER A 42 17.73 2.27 -10.31
CA SER A 42 18.89 1.57 -10.86
C SER A 42 18.78 0.05 -10.71
N LEU A 43 18.28 -0.45 -9.57
CA LEU A 43 18.01 -1.89 -9.39
C LEU A 43 16.87 -2.37 -10.30
N GLU A 44 15.83 -1.55 -10.52
CA GLU A 44 14.75 -1.87 -11.43
C GLU A 44 15.24 -1.98 -12.88
N THR A 45 16.01 -1.00 -13.34
CA THR A 45 16.64 -1.02 -14.67
C THR A 45 17.59 -2.21 -14.81
N LEU A 46 18.40 -2.49 -13.78
CA LEU A 46 19.26 -3.66 -13.79
C LEU A 46 18.44 -4.95 -13.93
N SER A 47 17.30 -5.05 -13.23
CA SER A 47 16.43 -6.22 -13.24
C SER A 47 15.75 -6.48 -14.58
N SER A 48 15.51 -5.43 -15.39
CA SER A 48 14.91 -5.59 -16.73
C SER A 48 15.86 -6.22 -17.74
N ASP A 49 17.16 -5.97 -17.57
CA ASP A 49 18.18 -6.31 -18.57
C ASP A 49 18.83 -7.68 -18.32
N LEU A 50 18.40 -8.38 -17.25
CA LEU A 50 18.93 -9.70 -16.88
C LEU A 50 18.46 -10.80 -17.85
N VAL A 51 19.38 -11.72 -18.16
CA VAL A 51 19.14 -12.85 -19.07
C VAL A 51 19.41 -14.19 -18.37
N GLY A 52 18.52 -15.15 -18.60
CA GLY A 52 18.61 -16.51 -18.04
C GLY A 52 17.97 -16.67 -16.67
N GLU A 53 18.17 -17.83 -16.06
CA GLU A 53 17.73 -18.17 -14.70
C GLU A 53 18.93 -18.27 -13.77
N PHE A 54 18.82 -17.65 -12.59
CA PHE A 54 19.88 -17.68 -11.59
C PHE A 54 19.38 -17.16 -10.24
N THR A 55 20.17 -17.38 -9.20
CA THR A 55 19.96 -16.82 -7.87
C THR A 55 21.29 -16.29 -7.36
N ILE A 56 21.28 -15.06 -6.86
CA ILE A 56 22.41 -14.42 -6.20
C ILE A 56 21.98 -14.02 -4.80
N VAL A 57 22.80 -14.40 -3.82
CA VAL A 57 22.56 -14.14 -2.41
C VAL A 57 23.74 -13.37 -1.87
N THR A 58 23.47 -12.28 -1.17
CA THR A 58 24.43 -11.54 -0.34
C THR A 58 23.96 -11.58 1.12
N GLN A 59 24.57 -10.78 2.01
CA GLN A 59 24.16 -10.75 3.41
C GLN A 59 22.74 -10.18 3.59
N ARG A 60 22.35 -9.19 2.78
CA ARG A 60 21.10 -8.42 2.90
C ARG A 60 20.23 -8.44 1.65
N ILE A 61 20.74 -9.00 0.53
CA ILE A 61 20.06 -9.01 -0.77
C ILE A 61 19.87 -10.45 -1.27
N LEU A 62 18.66 -10.74 -1.74
CA LEU A 62 18.35 -11.96 -2.49
C LEU A 62 17.81 -11.56 -3.87
N LEU A 63 18.62 -11.75 -4.92
CA LEU A 63 18.20 -11.62 -6.31
C LEU A 63 17.89 -13.01 -6.86
N LYS A 64 16.67 -13.25 -7.31
CA LYS A 64 16.27 -14.50 -7.94
C LYS A 64 15.52 -14.23 -9.23
N ARG A 65 15.99 -14.82 -10.33
CA ARG A 65 15.33 -14.80 -11.62
C ARG A 65 14.99 -16.22 -12.06
N THR A 66 13.72 -16.47 -12.32
CA THR A 66 13.20 -17.79 -12.69
C THR A 66 12.19 -17.68 -13.82
N MET A 67 12.12 -18.72 -14.63
CA MET A 67 11.08 -18.93 -15.61
C MET A 67 9.91 -19.67 -14.95
N PHE A 68 8.69 -19.32 -15.31
CA PHE A 68 7.51 -20.07 -14.93
C PHE A 68 6.53 -20.24 -16.09
N ASN A 69 5.70 -21.27 -15.97
CA ASN A 69 4.64 -21.60 -16.90
C ASN A 69 3.32 -21.61 -16.13
N ASN A 70 2.33 -20.95 -16.70
CA ASN A 70 0.97 -20.83 -16.22
C ASN A 70 0.79 -20.10 -14.88
N SER A 71 1.35 -20.62 -13.80
CA SER A 71 1.25 -20.08 -12.44
C SER A 71 2.61 -20.00 -11.78
N PHE A 72 2.77 -19.12 -10.79
CA PHE A 72 4.00 -18.99 -10.02
C PHE A 72 3.70 -18.87 -8.53
N MET A 73 4.35 -19.68 -7.72
CA MET A 73 4.35 -19.53 -6.27
C MET A 73 5.78 -19.66 -5.76
N ALA A 74 6.24 -18.67 -5.02
CA ALA A 74 7.55 -18.70 -4.39
C ALA A 74 7.48 -18.14 -2.98
N ASP A 75 8.06 -18.88 -2.05
CA ASP A 75 8.46 -18.35 -0.75
C ASP A 75 9.89 -17.80 -0.89
N LEU A 76 10.01 -16.51 -0.65
CA LEU A 76 11.26 -15.78 -0.70
C LEU A 76 11.74 -15.49 0.72
N ASN A 77 12.78 -16.22 1.14
CA ASN A 77 13.43 -16.08 2.45
C ASN A 77 12.47 -16.24 3.65
N SER A 78 11.40 -17.03 3.52
CA SER A 78 10.42 -17.33 4.58
C SER A 78 9.71 -16.11 5.15
N SER A 79 9.73 -14.99 4.42
CA SER A 79 9.17 -13.70 4.86
C SER A 79 8.22 -13.09 3.84
N ILE A 80 8.37 -13.42 2.56
CA ILE A 80 7.54 -12.91 1.48
C ILE A 80 7.09 -14.08 0.62
N VAL A 81 5.78 -14.24 0.46
CA VAL A 81 5.21 -15.19 -0.49
C VAL A 81 4.61 -14.42 -1.65
N ILE A 82 5.06 -14.75 -2.86
CA ILE A 82 4.50 -14.27 -4.12
C ILE A 82 3.65 -15.38 -4.71
N ASN A 83 2.40 -15.05 -5.04
CA ASN A 83 1.49 -15.95 -5.72
C ASN A 83 0.90 -15.28 -6.96
N ILE A 84 1.11 -15.93 -8.10
CA ILE A 84 0.54 -15.57 -9.40
C ILE A 84 -0.34 -16.76 -9.82
N PRO A 85 -1.66 -16.56 -9.94
CA PRO A 85 -2.59 -17.60 -10.35
C PRO A 85 -2.39 -17.95 -11.83
N ASP A 86 -3.19 -18.89 -12.32
CA ASP A 86 -3.19 -19.30 -13.73
C ASP A 86 -3.30 -18.09 -14.69
N THR A 87 -2.31 -17.94 -15.55
CA THR A 87 -2.19 -16.88 -16.54
C THR A 87 -2.38 -17.36 -17.98
N ASN A 88 -2.42 -18.67 -18.23
CA ASN A 88 -2.32 -19.28 -19.56
C ASN A 88 -1.08 -18.83 -20.38
N MET A 89 -0.02 -18.37 -19.72
CA MET A 89 1.22 -17.96 -20.38
C MET A 89 2.33 -19.01 -20.18
N SER A 90 3.29 -19.06 -21.10
CA SER A 90 4.46 -19.94 -21.02
C SER A 90 5.75 -19.15 -21.23
N ASN A 91 6.84 -19.59 -20.63
CA ASN A 91 8.17 -18.98 -20.71
C ASN A 91 8.20 -17.54 -20.17
N VAL A 92 7.43 -17.27 -19.12
CA VAL A 92 7.42 -15.96 -18.45
C VAL A 92 8.57 -15.91 -17.46
N PHE A 93 9.35 -14.83 -17.49
CA PHE A 93 10.43 -14.60 -16.53
C PHE A 93 9.97 -13.65 -15.44
N ILE A 94 10.20 -14.06 -14.20
CA ILE A 94 10.05 -13.22 -13.02
C ILE A 94 11.41 -13.02 -12.37
N THR A 95 11.72 -11.77 -12.08
CA THR A 95 12.89 -11.35 -11.31
C THR A 95 12.42 -10.74 -10.01
N THR A 96 13.01 -11.20 -8.91
CA THR A 96 12.71 -10.75 -7.55
C THR A 96 13.99 -10.27 -6.90
N VAL A 97 13.97 -9.09 -6.29
CA VAL A 97 15.09 -8.54 -5.52
C VAL A 97 14.57 -8.19 -4.14
N ILE A 98 15.05 -8.87 -3.11
CA ILE A 98 14.66 -8.57 -1.73
C ILE A 98 15.76 -7.75 -1.07
N LEU A 99 15.34 -6.71 -0.36
CA LEU A 99 16.19 -5.83 0.45
C LEU A 99 15.77 -5.99 1.91
N SER A 100 16.65 -6.57 2.72
CA SER A 100 16.31 -7.02 4.08
C SER A 100 16.30 -5.91 5.14
N THR A 101 16.96 -4.78 4.87
CA THR A 101 17.15 -3.66 5.80
C THR A 101 16.50 -2.35 5.31
N PRO A 102 15.19 -2.35 5.00
CA PRO A 102 14.55 -1.18 4.37
C PRO A 102 14.57 0.07 5.25
N ASN A 103 14.53 -0.09 6.58
CA ASN A 103 14.61 1.04 7.53
C ASN A 103 15.90 1.85 7.46
N ASN A 104 16.96 1.30 6.85
CA ASN A 104 18.25 1.99 6.79
C ASN A 104 18.32 2.99 5.64
N PHE A 105 17.62 2.73 4.54
CA PHE A 105 17.76 3.51 3.32
C PHE A 105 16.43 4.03 2.77
N MET A 106 15.28 3.50 3.20
CA MET A 106 13.96 3.94 2.71
C MET A 106 13.30 4.92 3.69
N PRO A 107 12.94 6.13 3.24
CA PRO A 107 12.15 7.05 4.06
C PRO A 107 10.69 6.59 4.13
N ALA A 108 10.07 6.68 5.30
CA ALA A 108 8.67 6.33 5.54
C ALA A 108 7.69 7.45 5.15
N ARG A 109 7.92 8.10 4.00
CA ARG A 109 7.08 9.19 3.48
C ARG A 109 5.94 8.66 2.61
N ASN A 110 4.74 9.18 2.78
CA ASN A 110 3.56 8.80 2.00
C ASN A 110 3.10 9.94 1.08
N SER A 111 2.02 9.73 0.32
CA SER A 111 1.45 10.74 -0.59
C SER A 111 1.00 12.06 0.08
N SER A 112 0.88 12.10 1.42
CA SER A 112 0.53 13.30 2.20
C SER A 112 1.77 14.03 2.73
N PHE A 113 2.96 13.58 2.38
CA PHE A 113 4.22 14.18 2.79
C PHE A 113 4.34 15.63 2.30
N ASP A 114 4.75 16.54 3.17
CA ASP A 114 5.07 17.93 2.81
C ASP A 114 6.58 18.13 2.92
N ALA A 115 7.25 18.23 1.78
CA ALA A 115 8.70 18.43 1.72
C ALA A 115 9.14 19.77 2.36
N ASN A 116 8.25 20.76 2.44
CA ASN A 116 8.55 22.07 3.01
C ASN A 116 8.57 22.07 4.55
N LEU A 117 7.98 21.05 5.17
CA LEU A 117 7.92 20.94 6.63
C LEU A 117 9.25 20.52 7.26
N PHE A 118 10.19 19.96 6.48
CA PHE A 118 11.50 19.53 6.97
C PHE A 118 12.47 20.69 7.31
N ASN A 119 12.22 21.90 6.79
CA ASN A 119 12.95 23.11 7.20
C ASN A 119 12.29 23.83 8.39
N ALA A 120 11.09 23.43 8.79
CA ALA A 120 10.40 24.03 9.92
C ALA A 120 10.77 23.28 11.19
N THR A 121 11.28 24.01 12.18
CA THR A 121 11.43 23.56 13.57
C THR A 121 10.04 23.42 14.21
N SER A 122 9.17 22.59 13.64
CA SER A 122 7.84 22.38 14.20
C SER A 122 7.91 21.32 15.28
N ASN A 123 7.57 21.73 16.51
CA ASN A 123 7.21 20.86 17.62
C ASN A 123 5.88 20.10 17.33
N GLU A 124 5.64 19.68 16.08
CA GLU A 124 4.50 18.86 15.70
C GLU A 124 4.91 17.40 15.73
N THR A 125 4.19 16.60 16.51
CA THR A 125 4.33 15.14 16.50
C THR A 125 3.88 14.62 15.15
N VAL A 126 4.81 14.52 14.21
CA VAL A 126 4.60 13.82 12.94
C VAL A 126 4.20 12.39 13.28
N ASN A 127 3.04 11.94 12.81
CA ASN A 127 2.66 10.54 12.91
C ASN A 127 3.75 9.73 12.21
N ASP A 128 4.59 9.05 12.99
CA ASP A 128 5.75 8.34 12.47
C ASP A 128 5.28 7.05 11.79
N ASN A 129 5.22 7.07 10.47
CA ASN A 129 5.00 5.86 9.69
C ASN A 129 6.27 5.01 9.82
N THR A 130 6.13 3.70 10.04
CA THR A 130 7.30 2.80 10.13
C THR A 130 7.19 1.71 9.09
N ILE A 131 8.31 1.39 8.44
CA ILE A 131 8.39 0.25 7.53
C ILE A 131 8.66 -1.00 8.38
N ASN A 132 7.69 -1.92 8.39
CA ASN A 132 7.73 -3.12 9.24
C ASN A 132 7.70 -4.43 8.43
N ALA A 133 8.05 -4.37 7.14
CA ALA A 133 8.15 -5.50 6.24
C ALA A 133 9.38 -5.31 5.35
N ALA A 134 9.92 -6.40 4.82
CA ALA A 134 10.99 -6.34 3.82
C ALA A 134 10.49 -5.70 2.52
N VAL A 135 11.38 -5.00 1.81
CA VAL A 135 11.08 -4.39 0.51
C VAL A 135 11.48 -5.36 -0.59
N VAL A 136 10.56 -5.63 -1.51
CA VAL A 136 10.80 -6.50 -2.66
C VAL A 136 10.53 -5.76 -3.96
N LEU A 137 11.48 -5.84 -4.87
CA LEU A 137 11.33 -5.46 -6.27
C LEU A 137 10.89 -6.69 -7.04
N VAL A 138 9.77 -6.58 -7.77
CA VAL A 138 9.25 -7.66 -8.62
C VAL A 138 9.15 -7.15 -10.05
N ARG A 139 9.91 -7.76 -10.95
CA ARG A 139 9.89 -7.45 -12.39
C ARG A 139 9.47 -8.68 -13.17
N ILE A 140 8.42 -8.54 -13.96
CA ILE A 140 7.88 -9.60 -14.84
C ILE A 140 7.97 -9.08 -16.28
N ASN A 141 8.37 -9.94 -17.21
CA ASN A 141 8.52 -9.57 -18.62
C ASN A 141 7.17 -9.47 -19.37
N GLU A 142 6.09 -9.97 -18.77
CA GLU A 142 4.72 -9.92 -19.28
C GLU A 142 3.79 -9.10 -18.35
N THR A 143 2.65 -8.65 -18.87
CA THR A 143 1.65 -7.91 -18.07
C THR A 143 0.70 -8.86 -17.36
N ILE A 144 0.67 -8.81 -16.02
CA ILE A 144 -0.15 -9.67 -15.17
C ILE A 144 -1.02 -8.81 -14.26
N GLN A 145 -2.32 -9.10 -14.21
CA GLN A 145 -3.32 -8.31 -13.48
C GLN A 145 -3.67 -8.88 -12.11
N ASN A 146 -3.13 -10.04 -11.72
CA ASN A 146 -3.47 -10.68 -10.44
C ASN A 146 -2.18 -11.17 -9.78
N VAL A 147 -1.58 -10.33 -8.95
CA VAL A 147 -0.43 -10.73 -8.14
C VAL A 147 -0.81 -10.58 -6.67
N SER A 148 -0.66 -11.66 -5.91
CA SER A 148 -0.82 -11.61 -4.47
C SER A 148 0.54 -11.66 -3.79
N LEU A 149 0.74 -10.70 -2.88
CA LEU A 149 1.92 -10.62 -2.03
C LEU A 149 1.49 -10.79 -0.58
N LYS A 150 2.22 -11.64 0.14
CA LYS A 150 1.99 -11.92 1.55
C LYS A 150 3.29 -11.70 2.31
N TYR A 151 3.23 -10.91 3.37
CA TYR A 151 4.41 -10.50 4.13
C TYR A 151 4.32 -10.93 5.59
N ASN A 152 5.47 -11.31 6.15
CA ASN A 152 5.67 -11.42 7.58
C ASN A 152 6.11 -10.07 8.16
N LYS A 153 5.56 -9.71 9.32
CA LYS A 153 5.95 -8.50 10.05
C LYS A 153 7.34 -8.70 10.63
N LEU A 154 8.24 -7.72 10.44
CA LEU A 154 9.58 -7.74 11.04
C LEU A 154 9.48 -7.67 12.57
N ASN A 155 8.61 -6.80 13.08
CA ASN A 155 8.24 -6.71 14.49
C ASN A 155 6.76 -7.09 14.66
N SER A 156 6.53 -8.28 15.20
CA SER A 156 5.20 -8.85 15.45
C SER A 156 4.43 -8.18 16.60
N SER A 157 5.11 -7.39 17.43
CA SER A 157 4.49 -6.67 18.55
C SER A 157 3.77 -5.39 18.12
N LEU A 158 4.03 -4.90 16.90
CA LEU A 158 3.34 -3.74 16.34
C LEU A 158 1.91 -4.13 15.93
N ARG A 159 0.94 -3.67 16.72
CA ARG A 159 -0.51 -3.88 16.51
C ARG A 159 -1.19 -2.75 15.72
N LEU A 160 -0.41 -2.02 14.92
CA LEU A 160 -0.90 -0.90 14.11
C LEU A 160 -1.61 -1.39 12.85
N ASN A 161 -2.44 -0.51 12.27
CA ASN A 161 -3.16 -0.74 11.02
C ASN A 161 -2.16 -0.83 9.84
N PRO A 162 -1.92 -2.02 9.29
CA PRO A 162 -0.97 -2.19 8.19
C PRO A 162 -1.55 -1.61 6.90
N GLN A 163 -0.68 -1.03 6.09
CA GLN A 163 -1.03 -0.46 4.80
C GLN A 163 -0.30 -1.21 3.69
N CYS A 164 -1.05 -1.59 2.66
CA CYS A 164 -0.48 -2.03 1.39
C CYS A 164 -0.09 -0.79 0.62
N VAL A 165 1.18 -0.71 0.26
CA VAL A 165 1.77 0.41 -0.47
C VAL A 165 2.84 -0.10 -1.41
N PHE A 166 3.10 0.67 -2.46
CA PHE A 166 4.25 0.49 -3.35
C PHE A 166 5.03 1.79 -3.44
N TRP A 167 6.29 1.70 -3.88
CA TRP A 167 7.10 2.89 -4.09
C TRP A 167 6.77 3.50 -5.46
N ASN A 168 6.13 4.67 -5.46
CA ASN A 168 5.78 5.38 -6.67
C ASN A 168 6.87 6.42 -6.98
N PHE A 169 7.67 6.15 -8.01
CA PHE A 169 8.79 7.02 -8.43
C PHE A 169 8.35 8.41 -8.93
N THR A 170 7.09 8.58 -9.32
CA THR A 170 6.61 9.82 -9.95
C THR A 170 6.14 10.88 -8.96
N LEU A 171 5.86 10.48 -7.72
CA LEU A 171 5.40 11.41 -6.68
C LEU A 171 6.47 12.45 -6.33
N PHE A 172 6.01 13.65 -5.99
CA PHE A 172 6.85 14.80 -5.60
C PHE A 172 7.95 15.10 -6.61
N ASP A 173 7.61 15.45 -7.85
CA ASP A 173 8.59 15.82 -8.88
C ASP A 173 9.73 14.80 -9.07
N GLN A 174 9.37 13.50 -9.10
CA GLN A 174 10.30 12.37 -9.25
C GLN A 174 11.16 12.05 -8.02
N LEU A 175 10.84 12.60 -6.84
CA LEU A 175 11.50 12.22 -5.59
C LEU A 175 11.08 10.83 -5.12
N GLY A 176 9.84 10.43 -5.40
CA GLY A 176 9.23 9.16 -5.07
C GLY A 176 8.76 9.05 -3.61
N ALA A 177 7.66 8.33 -3.39
CA ALA A 177 7.07 8.10 -2.06
C ALA A 177 6.22 6.82 -2.03
N TRP A 178 5.84 6.37 -0.83
CA TRP A 178 4.89 5.27 -0.67
C TRP A 178 3.48 5.71 -1.07
N ASP A 179 2.89 4.95 -2.00
CA ASP A 179 1.54 5.17 -2.53
C ASP A 179 0.69 3.92 -2.29
N ASP A 180 -0.57 4.12 -1.91
CA ASP A 180 -1.55 3.08 -1.63
C ASP A 180 -2.56 2.88 -2.77
N GLU A 181 -2.39 3.61 -3.89
CA GLU A 181 -3.24 3.48 -5.06
C GLU A 181 -3.27 2.04 -5.59
N GLY A 182 -4.46 1.49 -5.82
CA GLY A 182 -4.62 0.11 -6.31
C GLY A 182 -4.65 -0.98 -5.24
N CYS A 183 -4.33 -0.68 -3.97
CA CYS A 183 -4.52 -1.63 -2.87
C CYS A 183 -5.97 -1.62 -2.37
N VAL A 184 -6.75 -2.65 -2.73
CA VAL A 184 -8.15 -2.76 -2.28
C VAL A 184 -8.24 -3.50 -0.95
N ILE A 185 -8.70 -2.81 0.10
CA ILE A 185 -9.23 -3.47 1.31
C ILE A 185 -10.57 -4.07 0.89
N ILE A 186 -10.69 -5.40 0.89
CA ILE A 186 -11.93 -6.05 0.49
C ILE A 186 -13.02 -5.70 1.52
N LEU A 187 -13.94 -4.79 1.17
CA LEU A 187 -15.14 -4.43 1.95
C LEU A 187 -16.21 -5.55 1.92
N THR A 188 -15.78 -6.81 1.85
CA THR A 188 -16.63 -8.01 1.81
C THR A 188 -17.70 -8.09 2.90
N PRO A 189 -17.53 -7.60 4.15
CA PRO A 189 -18.59 -7.76 5.14
C PRO A 189 -19.90 -7.03 4.76
N LEU A 190 -19.87 -5.92 4.02
CA LEU A 190 -21.09 -5.16 3.72
C LEU A 190 -21.95 -5.80 2.62
N PHE A 191 -21.30 -6.32 1.57
CA PHE A 191 -22.00 -7.10 0.55
C PHE A 191 -22.38 -8.49 1.09
N GLY A 192 -21.60 -9.10 1.99
CA GLY A 192 -21.98 -10.37 2.62
C GLY A 192 -23.26 -10.27 3.46
N LEU A 193 -23.44 -9.17 4.21
CA LEU A 193 -24.59 -8.99 5.10
C LEU A 193 -25.91 -8.77 4.36
N THR A 194 -25.94 -7.91 3.34
CA THR A 194 -27.20 -7.65 2.60
C THR A 194 -27.64 -8.85 1.78
N TRP A 195 -26.69 -9.61 1.22
CA TRP A 195 -26.98 -10.81 0.44
C TRP A 195 -27.41 -11.98 1.33
N SER A 196 -26.80 -12.17 2.50
CA SER A 196 -27.23 -13.21 3.46
C SER A 196 -28.62 -12.94 4.04
N LEU A 197 -28.94 -11.68 4.34
CA LEU A 197 -30.31 -11.26 4.70
C LEU A 197 -31.32 -11.48 3.56
N GLY A 198 -30.91 -11.25 2.30
CA GLY A 198 -31.74 -11.54 1.12
C GLY A 198 -32.02 -13.03 0.90
N VAL A 199 -31.08 -13.92 1.27
CA VAL A 199 -31.34 -15.36 1.28
C VAL A 199 -32.27 -15.74 2.44
N ALA A 200 -32.09 -15.12 3.61
CA ALA A 200 -32.94 -15.37 4.78
C ALA A 200 -34.42 -15.00 4.55
N THR A 201 -34.72 -13.95 3.78
CA THR A 201 -36.11 -13.61 3.41
C THR A 201 -36.76 -14.63 2.48
N MET A 202 -35.97 -15.30 1.63
CA MET A 202 -36.46 -16.39 0.77
C MET A 202 -36.72 -17.68 1.56
N VAL A 203 -35.84 -18.02 2.50
CA VAL A 203 -35.99 -19.22 3.35
C VAL A 203 -37.07 -19.04 4.42
N SER A 204 -37.29 -17.80 4.88
CA SER A 204 -38.23 -17.48 5.96
C SER A 204 -39.25 -16.42 5.53
N SER A 205 -40.02 -16.74 4.49
CA SER A 205 -40.95 -15.82 3.82
C SER A 205 -42.08 -15.30 4.71
N THR A 206 -42.48 -16.05 5.74
CA THR A 206 -43.54 -15.69 6.71
C THR A 206 -43.04 -14.86 7.88
N ASN A 207 -41.73 -14.77 8.10
CA ASN A 207 -41.14 -14.00 9.20
C ASN A 207 -41.00 -12.52 8.83
N LYS A 208 -41.99 -11.71 9.22
CA LYS A 208 -42.00 -10.25 9.00
C LYS A 208 -40.71 -9.56 9.46
N GLY A 209 -40.08 -10.04 10.54
CA GLY A 209 -38.82 -9.49 11.05
C GLY A 209 -37.66 -9.56 10.07
N VAL A 210 -37.56 -10.63 9.27
CA VAL A 210 -36.47 -10.82 8.30
C VAL A 210 -36.64 -9.89 7.11
N HIS A 211 -37.87 -9.66 6.65
CA HIS A 211 -38.19 -8.69 5.60
C HIS A 211 -37.91 -7.25 6.03
N ILE A 212 -38.24 -6.90 7.27
CA ILE A 212 -37.96 -5.57 7.84
C ILE A 212 -36.44 -5.36 7.96
N ALA A 213 -35.70 -6.33 8.48
CA ALA A 213 -34.25 -6.26 8.58
C ALA A 213 -33.60 -6.14 7.18
N PHE A 214 -34.04 -6.93 6.21
CA PHE A 214 -33.56 -6.85 4.83
C PHE A 214 -33.80 -5.47 4.22
N ALA A 215 -35.02 -4.94 4.31
CA ALA A 215 -35.35 -3.61 3.78
C ALA A 215 -34.51 -2.51 4.44
N PHE A 216 -34.32 -2.58 5.76
CA PHE A 216 -33.50 -1.65 6.52
C PHE A 216 -32.04 -1.66 6.03
N PHE A 217 -31.36 -2.81 6.08
CA PHE A 217 -29.95 -2.92 5.66
C PHE A 217 -29.73 -2.64 4.17
N ASN A 218 -30.68 -3.03 3.31
CA ASN A 218 -30.64 -2.72 1.88
C ASN A 218 -30.78 -1.21 1.62
N SER A 219 -31.61 -0.50 2.38
CA SER A 219 -31.75 0.96 2.26
C SER A 219 -30.55 1.73 2.80
N LEU A 220 -29.86 1.20 3.81
CA LEU A 220 -28.61 1.76 4.33
C LEU A 220 -27.37 1.33 3.52
N GLN A 221 -27.50 0.43 2.54
CA GLN A 221 -26.36 -0.12 1.81
C GLN A 221 -25.52 0.98 1.15
N GLY A 222 -26.17 1.94 0.46
CA GLY A 222 -25.47 3.07 -0.17
C GLY A 222 -24.81 4.00 0.85
N PHE A 223 -25.46 4.21 2.00
CA PHE A 223 -24.91 5.02 3.09
C PHE A 223 -23.69 4.35 3.72
N PHE A 224 -23.74 3.04 3.97
CA PHE A 224 -22.59 2.29 4.48
C PHE A 224 -21.44 2.26 3.47
N ILE A 225 -21.70 2.12 2.17
CA ILE A 225 -20.63 2.22 1.16
C ILE A 225 -19.97 3.60 1.19
N LEU A 226 -20.75 4.68 1.35
CA LEU A 226 -20.19 6.03 1.44
C LEU A 226 -19.38 6.22 2.73
N VAL A 227 -19.94 5.84 3.88
CA VAL A 227 -19.27 5.98 5.18
C VAL A 227 -18.02 5.11 5.27
N PHE A 228 -18.11 3.83 4.94
CA PHE A 228 -16.95 2.94 4.96
C PHE A 228 -15.97 3.27 3.84
N GLY A 229 -16.43 3.62 2.64
CA GLY A 229 -15.56 4.07 1.56
C GLY A 229 -14.76 5.33 1.94
N THR A 230 -15.39 6.29 2.63
CA THR A 230 -14.72 7.52 3.08
C THR A 230 -13.92 7.35 4.38
N LEU A 231 -14.32 6.48 5.31
CA LEU A 231 -13.58 6.21 6.56
C LEU A 231 -12.42 5.23 6.37
N PHE A 232 -12.51 4.28 5.43
CA PHE A 232 -11.41 3.37 5.11
C PHE A 232 -10.41 3.99 4.13
N ASP A 233 -10.80 5.02 3.38
CA ASP A 233 -9.86 5.81 2.60
C ASP A 233 -8.83 6.44 3.55
N SER A 234 -7.58 6.02 3.41
CA SER A 234 -6.46 6.41 4.27
C SER A 234 -6.21 7.92 4.22
N LYS A 235 -6.47 8.54 3.06
CA LYS A 235 -6.28 9.97 2.77
C LYS A 235 -7.42 10.79 3.37
N ILE A 236 -8.66 10.32 3.29
CA ILE A 236 -9.80 10.99 3.94
C ILE A 236 -9.70 10.85 5.46
N ARG A 237 -9.29 9.70 5.98
CA ARG A 237 -9.10 9.51 7.44
C ARG A 237 -8.04 10.44 8.01
N SER A 238 -6.92 10.64 7.30
CA SER A 238 -5.86 11.57 7.74
C SER A 238 -6.32 13.04 7.69
N ILE A 239 -7.16 13.40 6.71
CA ILE A 239 -7.75 14.75 6.62
C ILE A 239 -8.82 14.94 7.71
N LEU A 240 -9.66 13.94 7.99
CA LEU A 240 -10.68 14.00 9.04
C LEU A 240 -10.06 14.07 10.43
N SER A 241 -9.00 13.31 10.69
CA SER A 241 -8.28 13.35 11.98
C SER A 241 -7.61 14.69 12.22
N ARG A 242 -7.13 15.37 11.17
CA ARG A 242 -6.59 16.74 11.26
C ARG A 242 -7.67 17.81 11.50
N ARG A 243 -8.95 17.50 11.27
CA ARG A 243 -10.06 18.45 11.40
C ARG A 243 -10.96 18.21 12.61
N LEU A 244 -10.77 17.14 13.36
CA LEU A 244 -11.47 16.91 14.63
C LEU A 244 -10.79 17.72 15.74
N PRO A 245 -11.47 18.72 16.34
CA PRO A 245 -10.92 19.45 17.46
C PRO A 245 -10.77 18.50 18.65
N THR A 246 -9.56 18.40 19.20
CA THR A 246 -9.35 17.83 20.53
C THR A 246 -10.22 18.57 21.54
N PRO A 247 -10.99 17.90 22.41
CA PRO A 247 -11.75 18.57 23.45
C PRO A 247 -10.76 19.08 24.50
N SER A 248 -10.37 20.35 24.39
CA SER A 248 -9.64 21.03 25.45
C SER A 248 -10.60 21.31 26.62
N THR A 249 -10.29 20.72 27.75
CA THR A 249 -10.87 21.09 29.04
C THR A 249 -10.12 22.33 29.54
N GLY A 250 -10.82 23.45 29.78
CA GLY A 250 -10.35 24.51 30.69
C GLY A 250 -10.41 25.98 30.23
N SER A 251 -11.41 26.70 30.76
CA SER A 251 -11.46 28.13 31.18
C SER A 251 -11.30 29.34 30.21
N ASN A 252 -12.47 29.98 29.94
CA ASN A 252 -12.89 31.40 29.71
C ASN A 252 -11.93 32.61 30.01
N PRO A 253 -12.28 33.88 29.64
CA PRO A 253 -12.83 34.45 28.37
C PRO A 253 -12.33 35.89 27.96
N THR A 254 -12.77 36.37 26.78
CA THR A 254 -12.87 37.77 26.23
C THR A 254 -11.58 38.43 25.65
N THR A 255 -11.52 39.23 24.55
CA THR A 255 -12.46 40.20 23.92
C THR A 255 -12.01 40.56 22.46
N SER A 256 -12.99 40.79 21.53
CA SER A 256 -13.02 41.63 20.29
C SER A 256 -11.96 41.44 19.16
N THR A 257 -12.20 41.59 17.83
CA THR A 257 -13.19 42.40 17.07
C THR A 257 -13.25 41.95 15.58
N SER A 258 -14.45 42.08 14.99
CA SER A 258 -14.80 42.43 13.59
C SER A 258 -14.23 41.71 12.35
N GLY A 259 -15.16 41.18 11.54
CA GLY A 259 -15.34 41.59 10.14
C GLY A 259 -14.83 40.64 9.06
N GLY A 260 -15.75 39.91 8.41
CA GLY A 260 -15.44 39.22 7.15
C GLY A 260 -16.44 38.14 6.78
N VAL A 261 -17.55 38.53 6.15
CA VAL A 261 -18.47 37.61 5.49
C VAL A 261 -17.89 37.27 4.11
N SER A 262 -17.56 36.00 3.87
CA SER A 262 -17.38 35.49 2.50
C SER A 262 -17.88 34.05 2.37
N SER A 263 -19.11 33.98 1.86
CA SER A 263 -19.70 32.97 0.97
C SER A 263 -19.01 31.61 0.86
N PHE A 264 -19.71 30.57 1.33
CA PHE A 264 -19.46 29.18 0.98
C PHE A 264 -19.63 28.96 -0.54
N SER A 265 -18.51 28.95 -1.27
CA SER A 265 -18.46 28.46 -2.65
C SER A 265 -18.21 26.94 -2.65
N GLY A 266 -19.16 26.18 -2.12
CA GLY A 266 -19.27 24.76 -2.46
C GLY A 266 -19.94 24.66 -3.82
N ILE A 267 -19.29 24.02 -4.81
CA ILE A 267 -19.88 23.30 -5.97
C ILE A 267 -18.80 22.85 -6.99
N ASN A 268 -17.55 23.33 -6.96
CA ASN A 268 -16.55 22.93 -7.98
C ASN A 268 -15.88 21.55 -7.81
N LEU A 269 -16.27 20.73 -6.82
CA LEU A 269 -15.65 19.41 -6.61
C LEU A 269 -16.19 18.31 -7.55
N ILE A 270 -17.45 18.43 -8.01
CA ILE A 270 -18.15 17.34 -8.72
C ILE A 270 -17.68 17.21 -10.19
N ASN A 271 -17.21 18.30 -10.80
CA ASN A 271 -16.81 18.28 -12.21
C ASN A 271 -15.40 17.68 -12.47
N ARG A 272 -14.63 17.33 -11.44
CA ARG A 272 -13.34 16.61 -11.61
C ARG A 272 -13.43 15.09 -11.48
N LEU A 273 -14.58 14.54 -11.06
CA LEU A 273 -14.77 13.10 -10.90
C LEU A 273 -15.34 12.40 -12.15
N ARG A 274 -15.49 13.12 -13.26
CA ARG A 274 -16.10 12.59 -14.49
C ARG A 274 -15.01 12.25 -15.52
N GLY A 275 -14.24 11.19 -15.28
CA GLY A 275 -13.14 10.85 -16.19
C GLY A 275 -12.46 9.50 -16.00
N ARG A 276 -13.22 8.38 -15.99
CA ARG A 276 -12.87 7.10 -16.66
C ARG A 276 -13.83 6.00 -16.18
N ARG A 277 -14.68 5.53 -17.09
CA ARG A 277 -15.40 4.27 -16.94
C ARG A 277 -14.56 3.18 -17.58
N TYR A 278 -13.96 2.31 -16.79
CA TYR A 278 -13.60 0.96 -17.24
C TYR A 278 -14.42 -0.03 -16.43
N MET A 279 -15.29 -0.73 -17.15
CA MET A 279 -16.24 -1.70 -16.63
C MET A 279 -15.53 -3.05 -16.61
N TYR A 280 -15.22 -3.59 -15.44
CA TYR A 280 -14.64 -4.93 -15.31
C TYR A 280 -15.65 -5.92 -14.74
N ARG A 281 -15.61 -7.11 -15.34
CA ARG A 281 -16.50 -8.23 -15.09
C ARG A 281 -15.89 -9.09 -13.99
N VAL A 282 -16.57 -9.19 -12.85
CA VAL A 282 -16.14 -9.96 -11.67
C VAL A 282 -16.32 -11.45 -11.94
N SER A 283 -15.27 -12.25 -11.73
CA SER A 283 -15.35 -13.71 -11.64
C SER A 283 -15.11 -14.14 -10.19
N GLN A 284 -15.94 -15.07 -9.69
CA GLN A 284 -15.93 -15.56 -8.30
C GLN A 284 -14.62 -16.23 -7.90
N ALA A 285 -14.15 -15.98 -6.67
CA ALA A 285 -13.06 -16.72 -6.03
C ALA A 285 -13.62 -17.75 -5.04
N ALA A 286 -13.06 -18.95 -5.09
CA ALA A 286 -13.39 -20.10 -4.26
C ALA A 286 -12.80 -20.01 -2.84
N ASN A 287 -13.52 -20.64 -1.90
CA ASN A 287 -13.17 -20.80 -0.49
C ASN A 287 -11.78 -21.43 -0.28
N SER A 288 -11.02 -20.92 0.68
CA SER A 288 -10.33 -21.79 1.64
C SER A 288 -9.95 -21.04 2.92
N SER A 289 -10.18 -21.74 4.03
CA SER A 289 -9.81 -21.45 5.40
C SER A 289 -8.35 -21.76 5.68
N SER A 290 -7.64 -20.94 6.45
CA SER A 290 -6.96 -21.37 7.69
C SER A 290 -6.06 -20.28 8.28
N SER A 291 -5.88 -20.42 9.58
CA SER A 291 -5.26 -19.55 10.57
C SER A 291 -3.74 -19.38 10.44
N GLY A 292 -3.31 -18.11 10.41
CA GLY A 292 -1.97 -17.64 10.69
C GLY A 292 -1.98 -16.12 10.51
N ALA A 293 -1.55 -15.35 11.51
CA ALA A 293 -1.57 -13.88 11.49
C ALA A 293 -0.67 -13.38 10.36
N SER A 294 -1.24 -13.23 9.18
CA SER A 294 -0.56 -12.98 7.93
C SER A 294 -1.52 -12.22 7.04
N GLU A 295 -1.03 -11.14 6.45
CA GLU A 295 -1.85 -10.23 5.67
C GLU A 295 -1.52 -10.44 4.20
N SER A 296 -2.56 -10.74 3.43
CA SER A 296 -2.48 -10.93 1.99
C SER A 296 -3.03 -9.69 1.31
N PHE A 297 -2.26 -9.11 0.40
CA PHE A 297 -2.70 -8.02 -0.45
C PHE A 297 -2.75 -8.48 -1.90
N VAL A 298 -3.74 -8.00 -2.64
CA VAL A 298 -3.87 -8.22 -4.08
C VAL A 298 -3.66 -6.88 -4.75
N HIS A 299 -2.67 -6.82 -5.65
CA HIS A 299 -2.53 -5.73 -6.59
C HIS A 299 -3.17 -6.17 -7.90
N ILE A 300 -4.10 -5.35 -8.41
CA ILE A 300 -4.76 -5.55 -9.72
C ILE A 300 -3.97 -4.80 -10.79
#